data_AF-A0A5J5PVU1-F1
#
_entry.id   AF-A0A5J5PVU1-F1
#
_cell.length_a   1.000
_cell.length_b   1.000
_cell.length_c   1.000
_cell.angle_alpha   90.00
_cell.angle_beta   90.00
_cell.angle_gamma   90.00
#
_symmetry.space_group_name_H-M   'P 1'
#
loop_
_entity.id
_entity.type
_entity.pdbx_description
1 polymer ?
#
loop_
_entity_poly.entity_id
_entity_poly.type
_entity_poly.pdbx_seq_one_letter_code
_entity_poly.pdbx_strand_id
1 'polypeptide(L)'
;MDENLRKAARTGKVNELYRVIQRNGNVLRRVDEVEFIDTPLHIAAEEGCIEFAMEMMNLKPSFSRKLNHQGLSPLHIAVRKGHKEMALRFLEIDKQLIRVRGKKGKTPLHYLCKVGNQLGLLDTFLEASPDCIQDVTIENRTALHIAIQNNRLDVLQLLIPTLKRKDYSREVLNRKDKDGNTALHIAAIHNQPKMLKVLLNCKADKHATNHVGLTALAVAQQHNIRENIAILQGFFIPVISNLKHKLEKHVVKYVTKASLLIFQNMDNISADDRNALLVILGLLLTATYQATLSPPGGVWQGENTSKSKGSYDARVLGSSVMGQSEFFFFCIPTYLVFLVTLFLTLALLKTFPRNFRTALQVLLAFFAVSFDKSISCIAPTDITIRTLNIFSGILFILMVSMCFVNRVSKVSVLIVGCWIFLSFYNNYFHNIISITALGMGVGQGLAIFFTLYDEFWKGTIFIVCFCLFASFVYTSNGFFTSIDLSYFVALIGCWLFLSLGRLCIMRCSQFCNAPL
;
A
#
# COMPACT_ATOMS: atom_id res chain seq x y z
N MET A 1 -24.63 48.94 2.10
CA MET A 1 -25.32 48.22 0.99
C MET A 1 -26.79 48.13 1.33
N ASP A 2 -27.68 48.30 0.36
CA ASP A 2 -29.14 48.18 0.52
C ASP A 2 -29.53 46.80 1.09
N GLU A 3 -30.41 46.77 2.10
CA GLU A 3 -30.82 45.52 2.76
C GLU A 3 -31.62 44.60 1.83
N ASN A 4 -32.38 45.16 0.88
CA ASN A 4 -33.09 44.35 -0.11
C ASN A 4 -32.11 43.67 -1.06
N LEU A 5 -31.04 44.37 -1.46
CA LEU A 5 -29.98 43.79 -2.29
C LEU A 5 -29.23 42.68 -1.54
N ARG A 6 -28.94 42.91 -0.25
CA ARG A 6 -28.34 41.90 0.64
C ARG A 6 -29.23 40.67 0.76
N LYS A 7 -30.54 40.85 0.96
CA LYS A 7 -31.52 39.76 1.05
C LYS A 7 -31.65 39.00 -0.26
N ALA A 8 -31.67 39.69 -1.40
CA ALA A 8 -31.71 39.07 -2.72
C ALA A 8 -30.47 38.18 -2.95
N ALA A 9 -29.27 38.69 -2.62
CA ALA A 9 -28.03 37.92 -2.72
C ALA A 9 -28.00 36.70 -1.80
N ARG A 10 -28.48 36.84 -0.55
CA ARG A 10 -28.53 35.73 0.41
C ARG A 10 -29.50 34.63 -0.01
N THR A 11 -30.61 35.00 -0.65
CA THR A 11 -31.64 34.06 -1.10
C THR A 11 -31.45 33.57 -2.54
N GLY A 12 -30.47 34.12 -3.27
CA GLY A 12 -30.19 33.77 -4.67
C GLY A 12 -31.26 34.22 -5.67
N LYS A 13 -32.18 35.12 -5.31
CA LYS A 13 -33.32 35.51 -6.17
C LYS A 13 -32.93 36.61 -7.17
N VAL A 14 -32.66 36.23 -8.41
CA VAL A 14 -32.32 37.16 -9.51
C VAL A 14 -33.45 38.17 -9.79
N ASN A 15 -34.71 37.76 -9.70
CA ASN A 15 -35.85 38.68 -9.90
C ASN A 15 -35.86 39.82 -8.86
N GLU A 16 -35.47 39.55 -7.61
CA GLU A 16 -35.39 40.59 -6.58
C GLU A 16 -34.21 41.54 -6.83
N LEU A 17 -33.10 41.04 -7.37
CA LEU A 17 -31.99 41.89 -7.83
C LEU A 17 -32.48 42.90 -8.88
N TYR A 18 -33.20 42.45 -9.90
CA TYR A 18 -33.74 43.32 -10.94
C TYR A 18 -34.78 44.31 -10.41
N ARG A 19 -35.62 43.91 -9.43
CA ARG A 19 -36.53 44.85 -8.73
C ARG A 19 -35.77 45.95 -7.99
N VAL A 20 -34.66 45.61 -7.34
CA VAL A 20 -33.81 46.60 -6.65
C VAL A 20 -33.12 47.53 -7.66
N ILE A 21 -32.64 47.00 -8.78
CA ILE A 21 -32.05 47.81 -9.87
C ILE A 21 -33.10 48.75 -10.49
N GLN A 22 -34.33 48.28 -10.72
CA GLN A 22 -35.41 49.10 -11.26
C GLN A 22 -35.79 50.26 -10.32
N ARG A 23 -35.82 50.00 -9.00
CA ARG A 23 -36.02 51.04 -7.99
C ARG A 23 -34.86 52.03 -7.92
N ASN A 24 -33.63 51.55 -8.18
CA ASN A 24 -32.44 52.39 -8.14
C ASN A 24 -31.33 51.88 -9.09
N GLY A 25 -31.26 52.44 -10.30
CA GLY A 25 -30.29 52.01 -11.32
C GLY A 25 -28.82 52.20 -10.93
N ASN A 26 -28.53 53.07 -9.95
CA ASN A 26 -27.18 53.34 -9.46
C ASN A 26 -26.77 52.46 -8.25
N VAL A 27 -27.60 51.49 -7.84
CA VAL A 27 -27.36 50.70 -6.62
C VAL A 27 -26.03 49.94 -6.65
N LEU A 28 -25.66 49.34 -7.79
CA LEU A 28 -24.41 48.57 -7.92
C LEU A 28 -23.19 49.49 -8.00
N ARG A 29 -23.32 50.65 -8.65
CA ARG A 29 -22.24 51.65 -8.76
C ARG A 29 -21.78 52.13 -7.39
N ARG A 30 -22.71 52.47 -6.50
CA ARG A 30 -22.39 52.93 -5.12
C ARG A 30 -21.66 51.86 -4.30
N VAL A 31 -22.00 50.58 -4.51
CA VAL A 31 -21.28 49.46 -3.86
C VAL A 31 -19.88 49.30 -4.48
N ASP A 32 -19.73 49.56 -5.77
CA ASP A 32 -18.45 49.49 -6.46
C ASP A 32 -17.49 50.63 -6.12
N GLU A 33 -17.99 51.77 -5.66
CA GLU A 33 -17.13 52.90 -5.23
C GLU A 33 -16.43 52.65 -3.88
N VAL A 34 -16.98 51.80 -3.01
CA VAL A 34 -16.41 51.55 -1.66
C VAL A 34 -15.33 50.46 -1.70
N GLU A 35 -14.05 50.80 -1.62
CA GLU A 35 -12.92 49.86 -1.81
C GLU A 35 -13.05 48.52 -1.08
N PHE A 36 -13.31 48.54 0.23
CA PHE A 36 -13.53 47.36 1.06
C PHE A 36 -15.00 47.27 1.47
N ILE A 37 -15.73 46.33 0.90
CA ILE A 37 -17.15 46.11 1.21
C ILE A 37 -17.57 44.68 0.90
N ASP A 38 -18.48 44.12 1.71
CA ASP A 38 -19.21 42.91 1.32
C ASP A 38 -20.19 43.24 0.19
N THR A 39 -19.75 42.95 -1.05
CA THR A 39 -20.59 43.08 -2.25
C THR A 39 -21.65 41.97 -2.27
N PRO A 40 -22.73 42.12 -3.08
CA PRO A 40 -23.72 41.06 -3.28
C PRO A 40 -23.08 39.73 -3.74
N LEU A 41 -21.99 39.82 -4.51
CA LEU A 41 -21.26 38.65 -4.99
C LEU A 41 -20.52 37.92 -3.86
N HIS A 42 -20.03 38.61 -2.83
CA HIS A 42 -19.45 37.96 -1.65
C HIS A 42 -20.51 37.17 -0.89
N ILE A 43 -21.72 37.72 -0.73
CA ILE A 43 -22.82 37.07 -0.03
C ILE A 43 -23.30 35.86 -0.83
N ALA A 44 -23.52 36.01 -2.13
CA ALA A 44 -23.88 34.87 -2.99
C ALA A 44 -22.81 33.77 -2.95
N ALA A 45 -21.53 34.17 -2.95
CA ALA A 45 -20.39 33.26 -2.79
C ALA A 45 -20.33 32.58 -1.43
N GLU A 46 -20.87 33.20 -0.37
CA GLU A 46 -20.95 32.62 0.97
C GLU A 46 -22.09 31.60 1.07
N GLU A 47 -23.24 31.90 0.47
CA GLU A 47 -24.46 31.08 0.56
C GLU A 47 -24.55 29.96 -0.49
N GLY A 48 -23.74 29.99 -1.55
CA GLY A 48 -23.81 28.97 -2.60
C GLY A 48 -24.71 29.34 -3.79
N CYS A 49 -25.16 30.59 -3.91
CA CYS A 49 -26.16 31.00 -4.89
C CYS A 49 -25.55 31.23 -6.30
N ILE A 50 -25.33 30.15 -7.05
CA ILE A 50 -24.61 30.16 -8.33
C ILE A 50 -25.29 31.06 -9.37
N GLU A 51 -26.59 30.89 -9.64
CA GLU A 51 -27.30 31.66 -10.68
C GLU A 51 -27.21 33.17 -10.40
N PHE A 52 -27.47 33.58 -9.16
CA PHE A 52 -27.33 34.95 -8.73
C PHE A 52 -25.89 35.47 -8.88
N ALA A 53 -24.90 34.64 -8.52
CA ALA A 53 -23.49 35.01 -8.60
C ALA A 53 -23.05 35.21 -10.06
N MET A 54 -23.49 34.35 -10.98
CA MET A 54 -23.20 34.48 -12.41
C MET A 54 -23.84 35.73 -13.00
N GLU A 55 -25.11 35.97 -12.66
CA GLU A 55 -25.82 37.17 -13.11
C GLU A 55 -25.14 38.45 -12.59
N MET A 56 -24.73 38.44 -11.33
CA MET A 56 -24.00 39.56 -10.73
C MET A 56 -22.64 39.80 -11.39
N MET A 57 -21.92 38.75 -11.79
CA MET A 57 -20.67 38.88 -12.53
C MET A 57 -20.88 39.43 -13.95
N ASN A 58 -21.99 39.09 -14.61
CA ASN A 58 -22.36 39.65 -15.91
C ASN A 58 -22.69 41.15 -15.79
N LEU A 59 -23.50 41.52 -14.80
CA LEU A 59 -23.90 42.91 -14.57
C LEU A 59 -22.75 43.79 -14.06
N LYS A 60 -21.89 43.25 -13.19
CA LYS A 60 -20.80 44.00 -12.56
C LYS A 60 -19.54 43.16 -12.34
N PRO A 61 -18.73 42.93 -13.39
CA PRO A 61 -17.52 42.09 -13.32
C PRO A 61 -16.50 42.52 -12.25
N SER A 62 -16.42 43.82 -11.94
CA SER A 62 -15.49 44.37 -10.93
C SER A 62 -15.66 43.75 -9.54
N PHE A 63 -16.87 43.27 -9.19
CA PHE A 63 -17.13 42.62 -7.91
C PHE A 63 -16.38 41.30 -7.72
N SER A 64 -15.96 40.64 -8.79
CA SER A 64 -15.24 39.35 -8.73
C SER A 64 -13.83 39.47 -8.10
N ARG A 65 -13.23 40.66 -8.19
CA ARG A 65 -11.87 40.94 -7.69
C ARG A 65 -11.85 41.79 -6.42
N LYS A 66 -12.96 42.44 -6.07
CA LYS A 66 -13.06 43.22 -4.83
C LYS A 66 -12.82 42.35 -3.61
N LEU A 67 -12.27 42.99 -2.57
CA LEU A 67 -12.05 42.37 -1.28
C LEU A 67 -13.07 42.92 -0.29
N ASN A 68 -13.66 42.04 0.52
CA ASN A 68 -14.48 42.48 1.64
C ASN A 68 -13.65 42.91 2.86
N HIS A 69 -14.30 43.23 3.98
CA HIS A 69 -13.62 43.64 5.22
C HIS A 69 -12.70 42.56 5.82
N GLN A 70 -12.91 41.29 5.45
CA GLN A 70 -12.03 40.19 5.84
C GLN A 70 -10.79 40.09 4.92
N GLY A 71 -10.73 40.92 3.87
CA GLY A 71 -9.73 40.91 2.82
C GLY A 71 -9.86 39.69 1.91
N LEU A 72 -11.07 39.22 1.65
CA LEU A 72 -11.35 38.05 0.83
C LEU A 72 -12.12 38.47 -0.42
N SER A 73 -11.77 37.91 -1.57
CA SER A 73 -12.60 38.00 -2.77
C SER A 73 -13.72 36.95 -2.76
N PRO A 74 -14.73 37.05 -3.63
CA PRO A 74 -15.79 36.04 -3.73
C PRO A 74 -15.25 34.62 -3.94
N LEU A 75 -14.21 34.43 -4.77
CA LEU A 75 -13.59 33.12 -4.98
C LEU A 75 -12.93 32.58 -3.69
N HIS A 76 -12.32 33.45 -2.87
CA HIS A 76 -11.80 33.02 -1.56
C HIS A 76 -12.92 32.49 -0.66
N ILE A 77 -14.07 33.17 -0.65
CA ILE A 77 -15.23 32.77 0.15
C ILE A 77 -15.78 31.44 -0.33
N ALA A 78 -15.98 31.27 -1.64
CA ALA A 78 -16.47 30.02 -2.22
C ALA A 78 -15.56 28.83 -1.87
N VAL A 79 -14.23 28.99 -1.99
CA VAL A 79 -13.25 27.97 -1.58
C VAL A 79 -13.32 27.69 -0.09
N ARG A 80 -13.37 28.74 0.75
CA ARG A 80 -13.41 28.60 2.21
C ARG A 80 -14.68 27.90 2.70
N LYS A 81 -15.82 28.15 2.04
CA LYS A 81 -17.13 27.57 2.38
C LYS A 81 -17.36 26.20 1.75
N GLY A 82 -16.49 25.78 0.84
CA GLY A 82 -16.59 24.48 0.18
C GLY A 82 -17.59 24.45 -0.98
N HIS A 83 -17.93 25.59 -1.55
CA HIS A 83 -18.84 25.68 -2.70
C HIS A 83 -18.09 25.39 -4.00
N LYS A 84 -17.83 24.10 -4.24
CA LYS A 84 -17.05 23.61 -5.40
C LYS A 84 -17.56 24.19 -6.71
N GLU A 85 -18.83 23.97 -7.01
CA GLU A 85 -19.42 24.31 -8.30
C GLU A 85 -19.35 25.82 -8.55
N MET A 86 -19.61 26.62 -7.53
CA MET A 86 -19.47 28.07 -7.64
C MET A 86 -18.03 28.53 -7.90
N ALA A 87 -17.05 27.89 -7.26
CA ALA A 87 -15.65 28.16 -7.55
C ALA A 87 -15.30 27.79 -9.01
N LEU A 88 -15.78 26.66 -9.52
CA LEU A 88 -15.58 26.26 -10.92
C LEU A 88 -16.18 27.29 -11.88
N ARG A 89 -17.43 27.68 -11.66
CA ARG A 89 -18.14 28.68 -12.48
C ARG A 89 -17.45 30.04 -12.47
N PHE A 90 -16.89 30.48 -11.33
CA PHE A 90 -16.05 31.69 -11.29
C PHE A 90 -14.79 31.57 -12.17
N LEU A 91 -14.14 30.40 -12.18
CA LEU A 91 -12.94 30.16 -12.97
C LEU A 91 -13.21 29.98 -14.47
N GLU A 92 -14.39 29.51 -14.84
CA GLU A 92 -14.84 29.47 -16.23
C GLU A 92 -14.98 30.88 -16.82
N ILE A 93 -15.45 31.84 -16.02
CA ILE A 93 -15.56 33.24 -16.45
C ILE A 93 -14.19 33.92 -16.45
N ASP A 94 -13.42 33.81 -15.37
CA ASP A 94 -12.10 34.44 -15.25
C ASP A 94 -11.11 33.58 -14.46
N LYS A 95 -10.22 32.89 -15.19
CA LYS A 95 -9.15 32.05 -14.61
C LYS A 95 -8.15 32.85 -13.78
N GLN A 96 -7.99 34.15 -14.02
CA GLN A 96 -7.03 34.99 -13.28
C GLN A 96 -7.49 35.24 -11.83
N LEU A 97 -8.74 34.93 -11.49
CA LEU A 97 -9.24 35.01 -10.11
C LEU A 97 -8.44 34.13 -9.14
N ILE A 98 -7.81 33.06 -9.61
CA ILE A 98 -6.93 32.15 -8.82
C ILE A 98 -5.74 32.89 -8.20
N ARG A 99 -5.30 33.99 -8.80
CA ARG A 99 -4.12 34.76 -8.36
C ARG A 99 -4.48 36.04 -7.62
N VAL A 100 -5.77 36.30 -7.36
CA VAL A 100 -6.21 37.46 -6.56
C VAL A 100 -5.62 37.34 -5.15
N ARG A 101 -4.91 38.38 -4.70
CA ARG A 101 -4.27 38.40 -3.38
C ARG A 101 -5.20 39.05 -2.37
N GLY A 102 -5.67 38.26 -1.42
CA GLY A 102 -6.44 38.73 -0.27
C GLY A 102 -5.55 39.14 0.92
N LYS A 103 -6.14 39.12 2.11
CA LYS A 103 -5.47 39.45 3.38
C LYS A 103 -4.19 38.63 3.55
N LYS A 104 -3.10 39.30 3.94
CA LYS A 104 -1.74 38.74 4.05
C LYS A 104 -1.16 38.22 2.71
N GLY A 105 -1.64 38.71 1.58
CA GLY A 105 -1.20 38.28 0.25
C GLY A 105 -1.59 36.84 -0.08
N LYS A 106 -2.54 36.25 0.66
CA LYS A 106 -3.00 34.88 0.41
C LYS A 106 -3.88 34.84 -0.83
N THR A 107 -3.61 33.90 -1.72
CA THR A 107 -4.44 33.61 -2.89
C THR A 107 -5.49 32.54 -2.57
N PRO A 108 -6.52 32.34 -3.41
CA PRO A 108 -7.47 31.24 -3.29
C PRO A 108 -6.80 29.86 -3.14
N LEU A 109 -5.69 29.60 -3.86
CA LEU A 109 -4.94 28.33 -3.70
C LEU A 109 -4.38 28.17 -2.27
N HIS A 110 -3.89 29.24 -1.64
CA HIS A 110 -3.44 29.16 -0.25
C HIS A 110 -4.57 28.81 0.71
N TYR A 111 -5.79 29.33 0.48
CA TYR A 111 -6.96 28.95 1.27
C TYR A 111 -7.39 27.52 1.00
N LEU A 112 -7.36 27.08 -0.27
CA LEU A 112 -7.61 25.68 -0.63
C LEU A 112 -6.63 24.74 0.08
N CYS A 113 -5.34 25.08 0.15
CA CYS A 113 -4.35 24.27 0.86
C CYS A 113 -4.52 24.29 2.38
N LYS A 114 -5.18 25.33 2.93
CA LYS A 114 -5.52 25.42 4.35
C LYS A 114 -6.73 24.54 4.70
N VAL A 115 -7.80 24.62 3.90
CA VAL A 115 -9.08 23.91 4.13
C VAL A 115 -9.04 22.47 3.59
N GLY A 116 -8.19 22.22 2.60
CA GLY A 116 -7.89 20.96 1.94
C GLY A 116 -8.68 20.65 0.67
N ASN A 117 -8.37 19.51 0.03
CA ASN A 117 -8.87 19.17 -1.30
C ASN A 117 -10.01 18.14 -1.31
N GLN A 118 -10.92 18.21 -0.34
CA GLN A 118 -12.06 17.27 -0.27
C GLN A 118 -13.00 17.38 -1.48
N LEU A 119 -12.96 18.51 -2.19
CA LEU A 119 -13.83 18.82 -3.32
C LEU A 119 -13.17 18.56 -4.68
N GLY A 120 -11.88 18.21 -4.72
CA GLY A 120 -11.14 18.01 -5.98
C GLY A 120 -10.94 19.30 -6.78
N LEU A 121 -10.89 20.47 -6.14
CA LEU A 121 -10.64 21.77 -6.81
C LEU A 121 -9.17 21.98 -7.16
N LEU A 122 -8.26 21.26 -6.50
CA LEU A 122 -6.83 21.49 -6.64
C LEU A 122 -6.34 21.22 -8.06
N ASP A 123 -6.80 20.15 -8.69
CA ASP A 123 -6.41 19.80 -10.06
C ASP A 123 -6.88 20.89 -11.03
N THR A 124 -8.13 21.35 -10.91
CA THR A 124 -8.65 22.46 -11.71
C THR A 124 -7.85 23.76 -11.52
N PHE A 125 -7.46 24.09 -10.28
CA PHE A 125 -6.66 25.30 -10.01
C PHE A 125 -5.29 25.21 -10.69
N LEU A 126 -4.65 24.04 -10.62
CA LEU A 126 -3.34 23.79 -11.22
C LEU A 126 -3.41 23.71 -12.75
N GLU A 127 -4.50 23.21 -13.32
CA GLU A 127 -4.76 23.22 -14.76
C GLU A 127 -5.03 24.62 -15.30
N ALA A 128 -5.83 25.41 -14.57
CA ALA A 128 -6.17 26.77 -14.95
C ALA A 128 -4.98 27.72 -14.85
N SER A 129 -4.11 27.56 -13.84
CA SER A 129 -2.88 28.35 -13.71
C SER A 129 -1.77 27.55 -13.01
N PRO A 130 -0.89 26.86 -13.75
CA PRO A 130 0.19 26.06 -13.16
C PRO A 130 1.15 26.88 -12.29
N ASP A 131 1.33 28.16 -12.61
CA ASP A 131 2.26 29.07 -11.94
C ASP A 131 1.74 29.56 -10.58
N CYS A 132 0.46 29.37 -10.26
CA CYS A 132 -0.11 29.80 -8.98
C CYS A 132 0.53 29.08 -7.78
N ILE A 133 1.19 27.93 -7.99
CA ILE A 133 1.92 27.21 -6.95
C ILE A 133 3.18 27.96 -6.46
N GLN A 134 3.70 28.87 -7.27
CA GLN A 134 4.85 29.72 -6.96
C GLN A 134 4.44 30.99 -6.20
N ASP A 135 3.14 31.31 -6.16
CA ASP A 135 2.66 32.47 -5.41
C ASP A 135 3.00 32.34 -3.94
N VAL A 136 3.37 33.47 -3.35
CA VAL A 136 3.74 33.57 -1.95
C VAL A 136 2.91 34.61 -1.22
N THR A 137 2.65 34.33 0.04
CA THR A 137 2.08 35.29 1.00
C THR A 137 3.11 36.37 1.39
N ILE A 138 2.67 37.39 2.15
CA ILE A 138 3.58 38.42 2.70
C ILE A 138 4.69 37.82 3.60
N GLU A 139 4.47 36.62 4.14
CA GLU A 139 5.44 35.92 4.98
C GLU A 139 6.33 34.96 4.16
N ASN A 140 6.38 35.16 2.84
CA ASN A 140 7.06 34.32 1.85
C ASN A 140 6.64 32.83 1.88
N ARG A 141 5.46 32.54 2.43
CA ARG A 141 4.92 31.16 2.49
C ARG A 141 4.21 30.81 1.19
N THR A 142 4.60 29.70 0.59
CA THR A 142 3.93 29.08 -0.58
C THR A 142 2.73 28.23 -0.15
N ALA A 143 1.94 27.78 -1.13
CA ALA A 143 0.87 26.79 -0.93
C ALA A 143 1.35 25.52 -0.19
N LEU A 144 2.58 25.07 -0.49
CA LEU A 144 3.23 23.93 0.18
C LEU A 144 3.40 24.15 1.69
N HIS A 145 3.91 25.32 2.09
CA HIS A 145 4.07 25.68 3.50
C HIS A 145 2.72 25.69 4.24
N ILE A 146 1.68 26.23 3.59
CA ILE A 146 0.33 26.28 4.18
C ILE A 146 -0.26 24.88 4.34
N ALA A 147 -0.11 23.98 3.35
CA ALA A 147 -0.59 22.61 3.44
C ALA A 147 0.06 21.85 4.62
N ILE A 148 1.37 21.99 4.79
CA ILE A 148 2.13 21.35 5.87
C ILE A 148 1.73 21.92 7.23
N GLN A 149 1.65 23.25 7.36
CA GLN A 149 1.24 23.89 8.60
C GLN A 149 -0.15 23.42 9.08
N ASN A 150 -1.05 23.10 8.15
CA ASN A 150 -2.40 22.60 8.46
C ASN A 150 -2.52 21.06 8.38
N ASN A 151 -1.39 20.34 8.34
CA ASN A 151 -1.31 18.87 8.28
C ASN A 151 -2.14 18.23 7.15
N ARG A 152 -2.19 18.89 5.97
CA ARG A 152 -2.96 18.46 4.80
C ARG A 152 -2.17 17.51 3.90
N LEU A 153 -2.02 16.27 4.36
CA LEU A 153 -1.26 15.24 3.62
C LEU A 153 -1.93 14.91 2.27
N ASP A 154 -3.26 14.96 2.24
CA ASP A 154 -4.11 14.84 1.05
C ASP A 154 -3.71 15.84 -0.04
N VAL A 155 -3.57 17.12 0.34
CA VAL A 155 -3.14 18.19 -0.57
C VAL A 155 -1.68 18.02 -0.96
N LEU A 156 -0.82 17.70 0.00
CA LEU A 156 0.62 17.54 -0.25
C LEU A 156 0.90 16.46 -1.30
N GLN A 157 0.19 15.32 -1.21
CA GLN A 157 0.33 14.20 -2.14
C GLN A 157 -0.09 14.54 -3.57
N LEU A 158 -0.93 15.57 -3.77
CA LEU A 158 -1.35 16.05 -5.08
C LEU A 158 -0.47 17.20 -5.61
N LEU A 159 0.00 18.09 -4.74
CA LEU A 159 0.91 19.18 -5.12
C LEU A 159 2.26 18.66 -5.61
N ILE A 160 2.81 17.63 -4.96
CA ILE A 160 4.16 17.12 -5.23
C ILE A 160 4.34 16.52 -6.63
N PRO A 161 3.45 15.65 -7.13
CA PRO A 161 3.53 15.15 -8.50
C PRO A 161 3.55 16.28 -9.54
N THR A 162 2.78 17.33 -9.31
CA THR A 162 2.73 18.52 -10.17
C THR A 162 4.05 19.31 -10.09
N LEU A 163 4.61 19.46 -8.89
CA LEU A 163 5.91 20.09 -8.69
C LEU A 163 7.06 19.33 -9.35
N LYS A 164 7.08 17.99 -9.33
CA LYS A 164 8.18 17.18 -9.88
C LYS A 164 8.34 17.30 -11.40
N ARG A 165 7.30 17.78 -12.09
CA ARG A 165 7.26 17.90 -13.56
C ARG A 165 7.77 19.24 -14.09
N LYS A 166 8.26 20.12 -13.21
CA LYS A 166 8.56 21.51 -13.54
C LYS A 166 9.95 21.92 -13.03
N ASP A 167 10.61 22.82 -13.75
CA ASP A 167 11.99 23.22 -13.46
C ASP A 167 12.12 23.97 -12.11
N TYR A 168 11.07 24.67 -11.69
CA TYR A 168 11.00 25.39 -10.40
C TYR A 168 10.75 24.49 -9.18
N SER A 169 10.71 23.15 -9.34
CA SER A 169 10.42 22.20 -8.25
C SER A 169 11.32 22.40 -7.03
N ARG A 170 12.63 22.48 -7.27
CA ARG A 170 13.65 22.65 -6.22
C ARG A 170 13.50 23.99 -5.51
N GLU A 171 13.20 25.04 -6.25
CA GLU A 171 13.01 26.37 -5.70
C GLU A 171 11.81 26.40 -4.77
N VAL A 172 10.66 25.86 -5.18
CA VAL A 172 9.43 25.86 -4.35
C VAL A 172 9.57 24.97 -3.11
N LEU A 173 10.23 23.81 -3.23
CA LEU A 173 10.46 22.89 -2.12
C LEU A 173 11.40 23.48 -1.04
N ASN A 174 12.42 24.22 -1.47
CA ASN A 174 13.45 24.77 -0.59
C ASN A 174 13.26 26.26 -0.30
N ARG A 175 12.16 26.87 -0.78
CA ARG A 175 11.82 28.25 -0.46
C ARG A 175 11.69 28.41 1.04
N LYS A 176 12.25 29.51 1.55
CA LYS A 176 12.25 29.85 2.97
C LYS A 176 11.12 30.85 3.26
N ASP A 177 10.38 30.64 4.34
CA ASP A 177 9.45 31.65 4.84
C ASP A 177 10.17 32.85 5.50
N LYS A 178 9.41 33.78 6.06
CA LYS A 178 9.94 34.98 6.74
C LYS A 178 10.95 34.68 7.87
N ASP A 179 10.88 33.50 8.48
CA ASP A 179 11.73 33.07 9.59
C ASP A 179 12.91 32.20 9.09
N GLY A 180 13.03 32.07 7.76
CA GLY A 180 14.03 31.23 7.11
C GLY A 180 13.63 29.75 7.04
N ASN A 181 12.46 29.38 7.54
CA ASN A 181 12.05 27.97 7.61
C ASN A 181 11.62 27.47 6.23
N THR A 182 12.19 26.35 5.80
CA THR A 182 11.67 25.60 4.64
C THR A 182 10.47 24.75 5.03
N ALA A 183 9.76 24.21 4.04
CA ALA A 183 8.72 23.20 4.23
C ALA A 183 9.15 22.04 5.16
N LEU A 184 10.42 21.62 5.06
CA LEU A 184 10.97 20.55 5.90
C LEU A 184 11.11 20.98 7.37
N HIS A 185 11.50 22.23 7.64
CA HIS A 185 11.55 22.79 9.00
C HIS A 185 10.14 22.83 9.60
N ILE A 186 9.14 23.32 8.85
CA ILE A 186 7.76 23.38 9.34
C ILE A 186 7.24 21.98 9.70
N ALA A 187 7.47 20.98 8.85
CA ALA A 187 7.07 19.60 9.12
C ALA A 187 7.80 19.01 10.35
N ALA A 188 9.07 19.38 10.56
CA ALA A 188 9.83 18.99 11.74
C ALA A 188 9.25 19.62 13.02
N ILE A 189 9.00 20.95 13.02
CA ILE A 189 8.43 21.71 14.14
C ILE A 189 7.08 21.16 14.58
N HIS A 190 6.20 20.83 13.63
CA HIS A 190 4.83 20.39 13.92
C HIS A 190 4.71 18.87 14.18
N ASN A 191 5.83 18.14 14.34
CA ASN A 191 5.84 16.69 14.53
C ASN A 191 5.07 15.91 13.44
N GLN A 192 5.40 16.15 12.17
CA GLN A 192 4.69 15.54 11.03
C GLN A 192 5.57 14.54 10.25
N PRO A 193 5.75 13.30 10.75
CA PRO A 193 6.68 12.32 10.18
C PRO A 193 6.28 11.88 8.76
N LYS A 194 4.97 11.79 8.48
CA LYS A 194 4.45 11.45 7.14
C LYS A 194 4.81 12.55 6.12
N MET A 195 4.69 13.82 6.51
CA MET A 195 5.05 14.96 5.65
C MET A 195 6.56 14.99 5.40
N LEU A 196 7.39 14.76 6.43
CA LEU A 196 8.84 14.66 6.28
C LEU A 196 9.24 13.58 5.28
N LYS A 197 8.69 12.37 5.41
CA LYS A 197 8.95 11.26 4.47
C LYS A 197 8.64 11.66 3.04
N VAL A 198 7.50 12.31 2.83
CA VAL A 198 7.06 12.76 1.51
C VAL A 198 7.98 13.86 0.94
N LEU A 199 8.38 14.84 1.74
CA LEU A 199 9.30 15.91 1.32
C LEU A 199 10.72 15.38 1.00
N LEU A 200 11.25 14.48 1.82
CA LEU A 200 12.55 13.84 1.58
C LEU A 200 12.54 12.99 0.30
N ASN A 201 11.44 12.28 0.03
CA ASN A 201 11.21 11.57 -1.24
C ASN A 201 11.17 12.51 -2.47
N CYS A 202 11.06 13.81 -2.25
CA CYS A 202 11.10 14.83 -3.28
C CYS A 202 12.43 15.56 -3.36
N LYS A 203 13.47 15.04 -2.68
CA LYS A 203 14.80 15.65 -2.63
C LYS A 203 14.76 17.08 -2.06
N ALA A 204 13.85 17.36 -1.12
CA ALA A 204 13.93 18.56 -0.31
C ALA A 204 15.28 18.61 0.40
N ASP A 205 15.90 19.80 0.46
CA ASP A 205 17.22 19.97 1.04
C ASP A 205 17.14 19.84 2.57
N LYS A 206 17.70 18.74 3.08
CA LYS A 206 17.77 18.46 4.52
C LYS A 206 18.86 19.25 5.25
N HIS A 207 19.77 19.89 4.51
CA HIS A 207 20.87 20.68 5.05
C HIS A 207 20.61 22.19 5.03
N ALA A 208 19.50 22.62 4.41
CA ALA A 208 19.06 24.01 4.48
C ALA A 208 18.90 24.45 5.95
N THR A 209 19.36 25.65 6.25
CA THR A 209 19.26 26.28 7.57
C THR A 209 18.23 27.40 7.58
N ASN A 210 17.54 27.60 8.70
CA ASN A 210 16.67 28.76 8.92
C ASN A 210 17.48 30.01 9.33
N HIS A 211 16.82 31.14 9.61
CA HIS A 211 17.52 32.38 10.00
C HIS A 211 18.28 32.27 11.34
N VAL A 212 17.93 31.29 12.17
CA VAL A 212 18.63 30.97 13.43
C VAL A 212 19.86 30.07 13.18
N GLY A 213 20.07 29.60 11.94
CA GLY A 213 21.16 28.70 11.58
C GLY A 213 20.88 27.22 11.87
N LEU A 214 19.65 26.87 12.25
CA LEU A 214 19.27 25.49 12.55
C LEU A 214 18.79 24.77 11.28
N THR A 215 19.19 23.51 11.11
CA THR A 215 18.60 22.60 10.11
C THR A 215 17.29 22.01 10.62
N ALA A 216 16.49 21.40 9.74
CA ALA A 216 15.27 20.70 10.15
C ALA A 216 15.55 19.56 11.18
N LEU A 217 16.71 18.92 11.09
CA LEU A 217 17.16 17.92 12.07
C LEU A 217 17.44 18.56 13.44
N ALA A 218 18.19 19.67 13.46
CA ALA A 218 18.51 20.38 14.70
C ALA A 218 17.24 20.90 15.39
N VAL A 219 16.25 21.37 14.62
CA VAL A 219 14.94 21.77 15.15
C VAL A 219 14.20 20.57 15.74
N ALA A 220 14.17 19.42 15.05
CA ALA A 220 13.56 18.20 15.59
C ALA A 220 14.23 17.71 16.89
N GLN A 221 15.56 17.88 17.00
CA GLN A 221 16.33 17.57 18.21
C GLN A 221 15.98 18.53 19.36
N GLN A 222 15.91 19.83 19.10
CA GLN A 222 15.53 20.83 20.11
C GLN A 222 14.15 20.56 20.72
N HIS A 223 13.21 20.07 19.90
CA HIS A 223 11.86 19.69 20.35
C HIS A 223 11.74 18.22 20.84
N ASN A 224 12.84 17.46 20.89
CA ASN A 224 12.88 16.04 21.29
C ASN A 224 11.92 15.12 20.51
N ILE A 225 11.73 15.37 19.21
CA ILE A 225 10.80 14.61 18.36
C ILE A 225 11.49 13.37 17.77
N ARG A 226 11.51 12.28 18.54
CA ARG A 226 12.25 11.04 18.21
C ARG A 226 11.98 10.49 16.80
N GLU A 227 10.72 10.42 16.37
CA GLU A 227 10.38 9.87 15.05
C GLU A 227 10.93 10.75 13.90
N ASN A 228 10.80 12.07 14.02
CA ASN A 228 11.32 13.02 13.04
C ASN A 228 12.84 12.97 12.96
N ILE A 229 13.52 12.86 14.10
CA ILE A 229 14.99 12.71 14.18
C ILE A 229 15.42 11.47 13.40
N ALA A 230 14.79 10.32 13.65
CA ALA A 230 15.12 9.07 12.95
C ALA A 230 14.92 9.17 11.42
N ILE A 231 13.83 9.83 10.99
CA ILE A 231 13.54 10.05 9.57
C ILE A 231 14.60 10.96 8.92
N LEU A 232 14.97 12.06 9.57
CA LEU A 232 15.91 13.05 9.05
C LEU A 232 17.36 12.55 9.06
N GLN A 233 17.74 11.68 10.00
CA GLN A 233 19.06 11.05 10.08
C GLN A 233 19.31 9.99 8.99
N GLY A 234 18.28 9.54 8.26
CA GLY A 234 18.48 8.63 7.13
C GLY A 234 18.29 7.15 7.44
N PHE A 235 17.62 6.78 8.54
CA PHE A 235 17.07 5.42 8.70
C PHE A 235 15.92 5.10 7.72
N PHE A 236 15.67 6.00 6.77
CA PHE A 236 14.69 5.86 5.71
C PHE A 236 15.41 5.60 4.39
N ILE A 237 15.23 4.40 3.81
CA ILE A 237 15.74 4.05 2.46
C ILE A 237 14.61 4.30 1.44
N PRO A 238 14.55 5.49 0.80
CA PRO A 238 13.44 5.86 -0.06
C PRO A 238 13.35 5.01 -1.35
N VAL A 239 14.47 4.47 -1.82
CA VAL A 239 14.55 3.64 -3.05
C VAL A 239 13.67 2.40 -2.94
N ILE A 240 13.61 1.76 -1.76
CA ILE A 240 12.84 0.53 -1.55
C ILE A 240 11.34 0.82 -1.59
N SER A 241 10.87 1.94 -1.01
CA SER A 241 9.45 2.29 -0.98
C SER A 241 8.88 2.66 -2.37
N ASN A 242 9.66 3.37 -3.19
CA ASN A 242 9.21 3.83 -4.49
C ASN A 242 9.27 2.71 -5.55
N LEU A 243 10.30 1.86 -5.47
CA LEU A 243 10.37 0.62 -6.26
C LEU A 243 9.24 -0.33 -5.85
N LYS A 244 8.99 -0.52 -4.56
CA LYS A 244 7.88 -1.32 -4.04
C LYS A 244 6.54 -0.85 -4.59
N HIS A 245 6.17 0.42 -4.41
CA HIS A 245 4.85 0.88 -4.82
C HIS A 245 4.65 0.75 -6.34
N LYS A 246 5.70 0.99 -7.14
CA LYS A 246 5.63 0.84 -8.60
C LYS A 246 5.54 -0.63 -9.03
N LEU A 247 6.36 -1.50 -8.45
CA LEU A 247 6.38 -2.94 -8.74
C LEU A 247 5.08 -3.62 -8.27
N GLU A 248 4.64 -3.31 -7.05
CA GLU A 248 3.39 -3.79 -6.46
C GLU A 248 2.19 -3.39 -7.33
N LYS A 249 2.12 -2.15 -7.81
CA LYS A 249 1.03 -1.71 -8.71
C LYS A 249 1.00 -2.49 -10.02
N HIS A 250 2.15 -2.77 -10.62
CA HIS A 250 2.22 -3.53 -11.88
C HIS A 250 1.91 -5.01 -11.64
N VAL A 251 2.56 -5.65 -10.67
CA VAL A 251 2.35 -7.08 -10.34
C VAL A 251 0.90 -7.32 -9.94
N VAL A 252 0.34 -6.50 -9.04
CA VAL A 252 -1.06 -6.62 -8.62
C VAL A 252 -2.00 -6.47 -9.81
N LYS A 253 -1.75 -5.55 -10.75
CA LYS A 253 -2.60 -5.39 -11.95
C LYS A 253 -2.62 -6.65 -12.82
N TYR A 254 -1.45 -7.23 -13.13
CA TYR A 254 -1.36 -8.41 -13.99
C TYR A 254 -1.89 -9.67 -13.29
N VAL A 255 -1.49 -9.89 -12.03
CA VAL A 255 -1.96 -11.03 -11.22
C VAL A 255 -3.47 -10.95 -11.04
N THR A 256 -4.02 -9.79 -10.67
CA THR A 256 -5.47 -9.63 -10.49
C THR A 256 -6.23 -9.89 -11.80
N LYS A 257 -5.72 -9.44 -12.95
CA LYS A 257 -6.35 -9.69 -14.26
C LYS A 257 -6.32 -11.17 -14.65
N ALA A 258 -5.19 -11.85 -14.45
CA ALA A 258 -5.04 -13.27 -14.73
C ALA A 258 -5.95 -14.11 -13.81
N SER A 259 -5.97 -13.80 -12.52
CA SER A 259 -6.80 -14.53 -11.56
C SER A 259 -8.30 -14.22 -11.73
N LEU A 260 -8.68 -13.02 -12.16
CA LEU A 260 -10.08 -12.70 -12.48
C LEU A 260 -10.58 -13.58 -13.63
N LEU A 261 -9.78 -13.75 -14.69
CA LEU A 261 -10.09 -14.67 -15.80
C LEU A 261 -10.28 -16.12 -15.34
N ILE A 262 -9.45 -16.60 -14.41
CA ILE A 262 -9.49 -17.99 -13.94
C ILE A 262 -10.69 -18.24 -13.00
N PHE A 263 -11.06 -17.27 -12.15
CA PHE A 263 -12.06 -17.48 -11.09
C PHE A 263 -13.41 -16.80 -11.33
N GLN A 264 -13.62 -16.15 -12.48
CA GLN A 264 -14.81 -15.35 -12.81
C GLN A 264 -16.14 -16.09 -12.60
N ASN A 265 -16.20 -17.36 -13.00
CA ASN A 265 -17.43 -18.15 -12.95
C ASN A 265 -17.59 -18.95 -11.66
N MET A 266 -16.54 -19.04 -10.82
CA MET A 266 -16.58 -19.84 -9.59
C MET A 266 -17.38 -19.18 -8.46
N ASP A 267 -17.55 -17.86 -8.49
CA ASP A 267 -18.37 -17.14 -7.50
C ASP A 267 -19.88 -17.30 -7.72
N ASN A 268 -20.29 -17.77 -8.90
CA ASN A 268 -21.69 -17.90 -9.29
C ASN A 268 -22.24 -19.34 -9.12
N ILE A 269 -21.44 -20.26 -8.59
CA ILE A 269 -21.85 -21.66 -8.38
C ILE A 269 -22.87 -21.72 -7.24
N SER A 270 -23.93 -22.51 -7.42
CA SER A 270 -24.96 -22.73 -6.40
C SER A 270 -24.37 -23.36 -5.12
N ALA A 271 -25.04 -23.19 -3.99
CA ALA A 271 -24.56 -23.77 -2.74
C ALA A 271 -24.51 -25.31 -2.80
N ASP A 272 -25.47 -25.92 -3.49
CA ASP A 272 -25.59 -27.38 -3.63
C ASP A 272 -24.51 -27.94 -4.55
N ASP A 273 -24.31 -27.33 -5.73
CA ASP A 273 -23.23 -27.73 -6.65
C ASP A 273 -21.86 -27.53 -6.01
N ARG A 274 -21.66 -26.45 -5.25
CA ARG A 274 -20.41 -26.19 -4.54
C ARG A 274 -20.14 -27.27 -3.49
N ASN A 275 -21.16 -27.67 -2.73
CA ASN A 275 -21.00 -28.72 -1.73
C ASN A 275 -20.68 -30.07 -2.39
N ALA A 276 -21.36 -30.41 -3.48
CA ALA A 276 -21.06 -31.60 -4.28
C ALA A 276 -19.63 -31.58 -4.85
N LEU A 277 -19.21 -30.45 -5.42
CA LEU A 277 -17.85 -30.25 -5.92
C LEU A 277 -16.81 -30.37 -4.80
N LEU A 278 -17.04 -29.80 -3.61
CA LEU A 278 -16.12 -29.92 -2.49
C LEU A 278 -15.94 -31.37 -2.03
N VAL A 279 -17.00 -32.19 -2.09
CA VAL A 279 -16.90 -33.63 -1.80
C VAL A 279 -16.07 -34.34 -2.87
N ILE A 280 -16.35 -34.11 -4.16
CA ILE A 280 -15.59 -34.70 -5.27
C ILE A 280 -14.11 -34.32 -5.18
N LEU A 281 -13.82 -33.04 -4.92
CA LEU A 281 -12.46 -32.54 -4.77
C LEU A 281 -11.77 -33.13 -3.53
N GLY A 282 -12.49 -33.29 -2.42
CA GLY A 282 -11.99 -34.01 -1.24
C GLY A 282 -11.59 -35.44 -1.56
N LEU A 283 -12.45 -36.18 -2.28
CA LEU A 283 -12.18 -37.55 -2.71
C LEU A 283 -10.94 -37.63 -3.62
N LEU A 284 -10.82 -36.73 -4.61
CA LEU A 284 -9.66 -36.65 -5.49
C LEU A 284 -8.36 -36.34 -4.71
N LEU A 285 -8.39 -35.42 -3.74
CA LEU A 285 -7.26 -35.14 -2.86
C LEU A 285 -6.85 -36.37 -2.06
N THR A 286 -7.81 -37.11 -1.50
CA THR A 286 -7.51 -38.33 -0.75
C THR A 286 -6.98 -39.45 -1.62
N ALA A 287 -7.58 -39.68 -2.80
CA ALA A 287 -7.16 -40.72 -3.73
C ALA A 287 -5.73 -40.48 -4.26
N THR A 288 -5.41 -39.24 -4.63
CA THR A 288 -4.06 -38.87 -5.08
C THR A 288 -3.01 -38.97 -3.98
N TYR A 289 -3.36 -38.60 -2.74
CA TYR A 289 -2.47 -38.79 -1.59
C TYR A 289 -2.19 -40.27 -1.32
N GLN A 290 -3.21 -41.13 -1.37
CA GLN A 290 -3.06 -42.57 -1.16
C GLN A 290 -2.27 -43.25 -2.29
N ALA A 291 -2.52 -42.88 -3.55
CA ALA A 291 -1.75 -43.37 -4.69
C ALA A 291 -0.25 -43.05 -4.55
N THR A 292 0.07 -41.91 -3.93
CA THR A 292 1.45 -41.50 -3.66
C THR A 292 2.09 -42.30 -2.53
N LEU A 293 1.36 -42.59 -1.45
CA LEU A 293 1.87 -43.42 -0.34
C LEU A 293 2.12 -44.87 -0.74
N SER A 294 1.29 -45.39 -1.65
CA SER A 294 1.33 -46.76 -2.12
C SER A 294 1.48 -46.76 -3.65
N PRO A 295 2.67 -46.38 -4.17
CA PRO A 295 2.90 -46.42 -5.60
C PRO A 295 2.75 -47.85 -6.14
N PRO A 296 2.41 -48.04 -7.43
CA PRO A 296 2.39 -49.34 -8.06
C PRO A 296 3.69 -50.12 -7.81
N GLY A 297 3.61 -51.38 -7.36
CA GLY A 297 4.79 -52.16 -6.98
C GLY A 297 5.29 -51.92 -5.54
N GLY A 298 4.70 -50.97 -4.82
CA GLY A 298 5.00 -50.72 -3.41
C GLY A 298 6.30 -49.98 -3.16
N VAL A 299 6.71 -49.97 -1.90
CA VAL A 299 7.99 -49.39 -1.45
C VAL A 299 8.91 -50.49 -0.95
N TRP A 300 10.21 -50.29 -1.10
CA TRP A 300 11.21 -51.22 -0.60
C TRP A 300 11.08 -51.41 0.91
N GLN A 301 10.64 -52.60 1.32
CA GLN A 301 10.61 -53.05 2.71
C GLN A 301 11.94 -53.73 3.00
N GLY A 302 12.62 -53.33 4.08
CA GLY A 302 13.90 -53.93 4.45
C GLY A 302 13.74 -55.42 4.68
N GLU A 303 14.31 -56.24 3.81
CA GLU A 303 14.37 -57.68 4.06
C GLU A 303 15.29 -57.93 5.26
N ASN A 304 14.79 -58.70 6.24
CA ASN A 304 15.61 -59.30 7.28
C ASN A 304 16.46 -60.43 6.68
N THR A 305 17.41 -60.11 5.80
CA THR A 305 18.42 -61.06 5.35
C THR A 305 19.74 -60.79 6.08
N SER A 306 20.18 -61.84 6.76
CA SER A 306 21.37 -62.04 7.59
C SER A 306 22.51 -61.02 7.47
N LYS A 307 23.03 -60.64 8.65
CA LYS A 307 24.30 -59.95 8.87
C LYS A 307 25.46 -60.64 8.12
N SER A 308 25.70 -60.30 6.86
CA SER A 308 27.02 -60.45 6.26
C SER A 308 27.22 -59.51 5.09
N LYS A 309 28.07 -58.49 5.34
CA LYS A 309 28.77 -57.62 4.38
C LYS A 309 27.91 -56.70 3.50
N GLY A 310 27.96 -55.41 3.82
CA GLY A 310 27.62 -54.32 2.91
C GLY A 310 26.99 -53.14 3.64
N SER A 311 27.56 -51.95 3.50
CA SER A 311 27.00 -50.69 4.00
C SER A 311 25.51 -50.59 3.64
N TYR A 312 24.63 -50.54 4.64
CA TYR A 312 23.22 -50.26 4.41
C TYR A 312 23.10 -48.86 3.82
N ASP A 313 22.74 -48.76 2.55
CA ASP A 313 22.37 -47.49 1.94
C ASP A 313 20.98 -47.13 2.47
N ALA A 314 20.94 -46.39 3.59
CA ALA A 314 19.69 -45.99 4.27
C ALA A 314 18.72 -45.24 3.33
N ARG A 315 19.21 -44.77 2.18
CA ARG A 315 18.45 -44.07 1.13
C ARG A 315 17.56 -45.00 0.29
N VAL A 316 17.76 -46.32 0.34
CA VAL A 316 16.99 -47.31 -0.45
C VAL A 316 15.70 -47.74 0.27
N LEU A 317 15.70 -47.75 1.60
CA LEU A 317 14.54 -48.13 2.42
C LEU A 317 13.40 -47.11 2.30
N GLY A 318 12.19 -47.58 1.97
CA GLY A 318 11.01 -46.74 1.80
C GLY A 318 10.90 -46.00 0.45
N SER A 319 11.90 -46.16 -0.42
CA SER A 319 11.81 -45.69 -1.81
C SER A 319 10.89 -46.60 -2.65
N SER A 320 10.33 -46.06 -3.74
CA SER A 320 9.48 -46.84 -4.64
C SER A 320 10.25 -47.98 -5.31
N VAL A 321 9.58 -49.14 -5.45
CA VAL A 321 10.12 -50.29 -6.19
C VAL A 321 10.10 -50.05 -7.70
N MET A 322 9.29 -49.09 -8.18
CA MET A 322 9.18 -48.76 -9.59
C MET A 322 10.50 -48.31 -10.21
N GLY A 323 10.70 -48.66 -11.48
CA GLY A 323 11.81 -48.12 -12.27
C GLY A 323 11.71 -46.59 -12.37
N GLN A 324 12.85 -45.92 -12.50
CA GLN A 324 12.94 -44.45 -12.52
C GLN A 324 11.96 -43.82 -13.53
N SER A 325 11.96 -44.30 -14.78
CA SER A 325 11.09 -43.76 -15.85
C SER A 325 9.60 -43.98 -15.55
N GLU A 326 9.23 -45.15 -15.04
CA GLU A 326 7.84 -45.49 -14.72
C GLU A 326 7.33 -44.65 -13.55
N PHE A 327 8.16 -44.45 -12.52
CA PHE A 327 7.85 -43.58 -11.40
C PHE A 327 7.65 -42.14 -11.85
N PHE A 328 8.44 -41.64 -12.80
CA PHE A 328 8.25 -40.31 -13.38
C PHE A 328 6.89 -40.16 -14.07
N PHE A 329 6.52 -41.11 -14.93
CA PHE A 329 5.24 -41.08 -15.63
C PHE A 329 4.05 -41.22 -14.69
N PHE A 330 4.22 -41.88 -13.54
CA PHE A 330 3.21 -41.98 -12.49
C PHE A 330 3.10 -40.71 -11.63
N CYS A 331 4.25 -40.18 -11.22
CA CYS A 331 4.35 -39.08 -10.27
C CYS A 331 3.87 -37.74 -10.83
N ILE A 332 4.18 -37.44 -12.10
CA ILE A 332 3.85 -36.15 -12.72
C ILE A 332 2.32 -35.93 -12.81
N PRO A 333 1.53 -36.85 -13.40
CA PRO A 333 0.07 -36.71 -13.44
C PRO A 333 -0.54 -36.68 -12.03
N THR A 334 -0.06 -37.53 -11.11
CA THR A 334 -0.57 -37.58 -9.74
C THR A 334 -0.39 -36.26 -9.01
N TYR A 335 0.80 -35.65 -9.12
CA TYR A 335 1.07 -34.34 -8.53
C TYR A 335 0.24 -33.24 -9.20
N LEU A 336 0.06 -33.28 -10.53
CA LEU A 336 -0.76 -32.32 -11.26
C LEU A 336 -2.24 -32.37 -10.82
N VAL A 337 -2.81 -33.58 -10.69
CA VAL A 337 -4.18 -33.75 -10.19
C VAL A 337 -4.28 -33.20 -8.77
N PHE A 338 -3.35 -33.56 -7.88
CA PHE A 338 -3.33 -33.03 -6.51
C PHE A 338 -3.32 -31.49 -6.49
N LEU A 339 -2.45 -30.85 -7.30
CA LEU A 339 -2.36 -29.40 -7.40
C LEU A 339 -3.69 -28.78 -7.85
N VAL A 340 -4.23 -29.24 -8.98
CA VAL A 340 -5.46 -28.68 -9.54
C VAL A 340 -6.62 -28.83 -8.54
N THR A 341 -6.74 -30.01 -7.92
CA THR A 341 -7.78 -30.28 -6.92
C THR A 341 -7.62 -29.41 -5.67
N LEU A 342 -6.40 -29.23 -5.17
CA LEU A 342 -6.10 -28.34 -4.04
C LEU A 342 -6.49 -26.89 -4.35
N PHE A 343 -6.15 -26.38 -5.54
CA PHE A 343 -6.48 -25.02 -5.95
C PHE A 343 -7.98 -24.81 -6.11
N LEU A 344 -8.68 -25.74 -6.76
CA LEU A 344 -10.14 -25.67 -6.88
C LEU A 344 -10.80 -25.68 -5.50
N THR A 345 -10.31 -26.51 -4.58
CA THR A 345 -10.80 -26.54 -3.19
C THR A 345 -10.61 -25.18 -2.52
N LEU A 346 -9.40 -24.61 -2.56
CA LEU A 346 -9.11 -23.30 -1.97
C LEU A 346 -9.94 -22.16 -2.59
N ALA A 347 -10.22 -22.24 -3.90
CA ALA A 347 -11.04 -21.25 -4.60
C ALA A 347 -12.52 -21.27 -4.16
N LEU A 348 -13.09 -22.46 -3.99
CA LEU A 348 -14.48 -22.67 -3.56
C LEU A 348 -14.70 -22.31 -2.08
N LEU A 349 -13.65 -22.26 -1.27
CA LEU A 349 -13.75 -21.88 0.15
C LEU A 349 -14.03 -20.39 0.40
N LYS A 350 -13.99 -19.52 -0.61
CA LYS A 350 -14.16 -18.06 -0.45
C LYS A 350 -15.45 -17.69 0.29
N THR A 351 -16.54 -18.40 0.03
CA THR A 351 -17.89 -18.10 0.52
C THR A 351 -18.10 -18.44 1.99
N PHE A 352 -17.17 -19.17 2.61
CA PHE A 352 -17.23 -19.49 4.04
C PHE A 352 -16.85 -18.30 4.92
N PRO A 353 -17.35 -18.22 6.17
CA PRO A 353 -16.97 -17.20 7.13
C PRO A 353 -15.45 -17.09 7.28
N ARG A 354 -14.94 -15.85 7.35
CA ARG A 354 -13.49 -15.55 7.28
C ARG A 354 -12.64 -16.41 8.23
N ASN A 355 -13.07 -16.60 9.47
CA ASN A 355 -12.31 -17.35 10.46
C ASN A 355 -12.26 -18.85 10.18
N PHE A 356 -13.41 -19.44 9.85
CA PHE A 356 -13.51 -20.86 9.49
C PHE A 356 -12.74 -21.16 8.21
N ARG A 357 -12.90 -20.29 7.20
CA ARG A 357 -12.17 -20.34 5.94
C ARG A 357 -10.66 -20.34 6.16
N THR A 358 -10.14 -19.41 6.97
CA THR A 358 -8.69 -19.35 7.24
C THR A 358 -8.19 -20.60 7.95
N ALA A 359 -8.93 -21.16 8.91
CA ALA A 359 -8.55 -22.41 9.56
C ALA A 359 -8.45 -23.57 8.56
N LEU A 360 -9.44 -23.73 7.70
CA LEU A 360 -9.46 -24.79 6.69
C LEU A 360 -8.33 -24.61 5.64
N GLN A 361 -8.02 -23.37 5.26
CA GLN A 361 -6.89 -23.07 4.38
C GLN A 361 -5.53 -23.36 5.00
N VAL A 362 -5.40 -23.22 6.32
CA VAL A 362 -4.18 -23.58 7.04
C VAL A 362 -4.04 -25.11 7.09
N LEU A 363 -5.12 -25.84 7.35
CA LEU A 363 -5.13 -27.30 7.31
C LEU A 363 -4.76 -27.82 5.92
N LEU A 364 -5.33 -27.26 4.85
CA LEU A 364 -4.99 -27.61 3.47
C LEU A 364 -3.53 -27.28 3.12
N ALA A 365 -2.96 -26.21 3.68
CA ALA A 365 -1.55 -25.89 3.51
C ALA A 365 -0.64 -26.94 4.16
N PHE A 366 -0.93 -27.38 5.38
CA PHE A 366 -0.19 -28.47 6.03
C PHE A 366 -0.38 -29.79 5.28
N PHE A 367 -1.58 -30.08 4.78
CA PHE A 367 -1.84 -31.26 3.97
C PHE A 367 -0.99 -31.28 2.69
N ALA A 368 -0.86 -30.14 2.01
CA ALA A 368 0.01 -30.00 0.84
C ALA A 368 1.49 -30.19 1.18
N VAL A 369 1.95 -29.68 2.33
CA VAL A 369 3.32 -29.91 2.82
C VAL A 369 3.57 -31.39 3.10
N SER A 370 2.63 -32.08 3.75
CA SER A 370 2.74 -33.52 4.02
C SER A 370 2.77 -34.35 2.75
N PHE A 371 1.94 -34.02 1.75
CA PHE A 371 1.93 -34.68 0.45
C PHE A 371 3.28 -34.53 -0.27
N ASP A 372 3.79 -33.29 -0.33
CA ASP A 372 5.07 -32.96 -0.95
C ASP A 372 6.25 -33.67 -0.28
N LYS A 373 6.23 -33.78 1.05
CA LYS A 373 7.24 -34.53 1.79
C LYS A 373 7.14 -36.04 1.53
N SER A 374 5.92 -36.59 1.53
CA SER A 374 5.67 -38.01 1.28
C SER A 374 6.24 -38.45 -0.07
N ILE A 375 5.87 -37.74 -1.14
CA ILE A 375 6.32 -38.09 -2.50
C ILE A 375 7.83 -37.92 -2.69
N SER A 376 8.42 -36.90 -2.03
CA SER A 376 9.86 -36.66 -2.08
C SER A 376 10.67 -37.72 -1.33
N CYS A 377 10.10 -38.34 -0.28
CA CYS A 377 10.75 -39.45 0.43
C CYS A 377 10.69 -40.77 -0.36
N ILE A 378 9.61 -40.99 -1.11
CA ILE A 378 9.40 -42.22 -1.90
C ILE A 378 10.16 -42.17 -3.24
N ALA A 379 10.53 -40.98 -3.71
CA ALA A 379 11.21 -40.79 -4.98
C ALA A 379 12.55 -41.55 -5.06
N PRO A 380 12.77 -42.39 -6.11
CA PRO A 380 13.93 -43.29 -6.17
C PRO A 380 15.24 -42.60 -6.60
N THR A 381 15.18 -41.42 -7.22
CA THR A 381 16.37 -40.73 -7.76
C THR A 381 16.39 -39.23 -7.50
N ASP A 382 17.58 -38.66 -7.42
CA ASP A 382 17.79 -37.21 -7.26
C ASP A 382 17.23 -36.39 -8.44
N ILE A 383 17.10 -36.98 -9.63
CA ILE A 383 16.45 -36.33 -10.78
C ILE A 383 14.95 -36.17 -10.49
N THR A 384 14.32 -37.18 -9.93
CA THR A 384 12.88 -37.16 -9.59
C THR A 384 12.59 -36.13 -8.50
N ILE A 385 13.45 -36.07 -7.49
CA ILE A 385 13.37 -35.07 -6.42
C ILE A 385 13.49 -33.65 -7.00
N ARG A 386 14.40 -33.42 -7.98
CA ARG A 386 14.52 -32.13 -8.66
C ARG A 386 13.26 -31.74 -9.43
N THR A 387 12.64 -32.68 -10.14
CA THR A 387 11.38 -32.45 -10.85
C THR A 387 10.24 -32.14 -9.88
N LEU A 388 10.14 -32.86 -8.76
CA LEU A 388 9.17 -32.60 -7.70
C LEU A 388 9.29 -31.19 -7.12
N ASN A 389 10.53 -30.74 -6.85
CA ASN A 389 10.77 -29.39 -6.35
C ASN A 389 10.29 -28.28 -7.31
N ILE A 390 10.31 -28.52 -8.64
CA ILE A 390 9.72 -27.58 -9.62
C ILE A 390 8.21 -27.48 -9.39
N PHE A 391 7.53 -28.62 -9.19
CA PHE A 391 6.10 -28.62 -8.89
C PHE A 391 5.77 -27.97 -7.54
N SER A 392 6.59 -28.16 -6.50
CA SER A 392 6.45 -27.44 -5.22
C SER A 392 6.62 -25.93 -5.43
N GLY A 393 7.57 -25.50 -6.27
CA GLY A 393 7.72 -24.09 -6.67
C GLY A 393 6.47 -23.53 -7.36
N ILE A 394 5.87 -24.30 -8.28
CA ILE A 394 4.61 -23.94 -8.95
C ILE A 394 3.47 -23.81 -7.94
N LEU A 395 3.36 -24.74 -6.97
CA LEU A 395 2.40 -24.67 -5.86
C LEU A 395 2.51 -23.34 -5.11
N PHE A 396 3.72 -22.92 -4.75
CA PHE A 396 3.94 -21.65 -4.04
C PHE A 396 3.50 -20.44 -4.85
N ILE A 397 3.89 -20.38 -6.14
CA ILE A 397 3.53 -19.26 -7.03
C ILE A 397 2.01 -19.14 -7.18
N LEU A 398 1.31 -20.26 -7.35
CA LEU A 398 -0.14 -20.29 -7.46
C LEU A 398 -0.83 -19.91 -6.12
N MET A 399 -0.29 -20.31 -4.98
CA MET A 399 -0.76 -19.90 -3.65
C MET A 399 -0.60 -18.39 -3.42
N VAL A 400 0.55 -17.82 -3.82
CA VAL A 400 0.80 -16.37 -3.81
C VAL A 400 -0.22 -15.64 -4.68
N SER A 401 -0.46 -16.13 -5.90
CA SER A 401 -1.46 -15.57 -6.83
C SER A 401 -2.86 -15.52 -6.20
N MET A 402 -3.31 -16.62 -5.57
CA MET A 402 -4.60 -16.65 -4.88
C MET A 402 -4.68 -15.73 -3.66
N CYS A 403 -3.57 -15.49 -2.96
CA CYS A 403 -3.54 -14.57 -1.83
C CYS A 403 -3.80 -13.13 -2.27
N PHE A 404 -3.31 -12.71 -3.44
CA PHE A 404 -3.59 -11.37 -3.98
C PHE A 404 -5.07 -11.13 -4.28
N VAL A 405 -5.83 -12.20 -4.57
CA VAL A 405 -7.27 -12.16 -4.85
C VAL A 405 -8.11 -12.34 -3.58
N ASN A 406 -7.47 -12.36 -2.40
CA ASN A 406 -8.11 -12.65 -1.11
C ASN A 406 -8.82 -14.02 -1.06
N ARG A 407 -8.41 -14.97 -1.91
CA ARG A 407 -8.93 -16.35 -1.91
C ARG A 407 -8.21 -17.18 -0.85
N VAL A 408 -6.89 -17.02 -0.72
CA VAL A 408 -6.03 -17.77 0.22
C VAL A 408 -5.51 -16.84 1.32
N SER A 409 -5.35 -17.37 2.53
CA SER A 409 -4.80 -16.61 3.65
C SER A 409 -3.28 -16.37 3.50
N LYS A 410 -2.82 -15.19 3.93
CA LYS A 410 -1.39 -14.87 4.06
C LYS A 410 -0.63 -15.92 4.89
N VAL A 411 -1.27 -16.49 5.90
CA VAL A 411 -0.69 -17.52 6.79
C VAL A 411 -0.44 -18.82 6.02
N SER A 412 -1.37 -19.25 5.18
CA SER A 412 -1.21 -20.45 4.35
C SER A 412 -0.05 -20.31 3.35
N VAL A 413 0.09 -19.12 2.73
CA VAL A 413 1.23 -18.83 1.84
C VAL A 413 2.55 -18.87 2.60
N LEU A 414 2.58 -18.35 3.82
CA LEU A 414 3.77 -18.39 4.67
C LEU A 414 4.17 -19.83 5.03
N ILE A 415 3.22 -20.67 5.43
CA ILE A 415 3.49 -22.08 5.79
C ILE A 415 4.13 -22.82 4.61
N VAL A 416 3.52 -22.73 3.43
CA VAL A 416 4.02 -23.39 2.21
C VAL A 416 5.36 -22.79 1.77
N GLY A 417 5.52 -21.47 1.85
CA GLY A 417 6.76 -20.77 1.51
C GLY A 417 7.94 -21.14 2.40
N CYS A 418 7.73 -21.22 3.72
CA CYS A 418 8.75 -21.65 4.67
C CYS A 418 9.17 -23.11 4.44
N TRP A 419 8.22 -23.99 4.15
CA TRP A 419 8.50 -25.40 3.83
C TRP A 419 9.37 -25.54 2.58
N ILE A 420 8.95 -24.89 1.50
CA ILE A 420 9.63 -25.02 0.20
C ILE A 420 11.05 -24.47 0.27
N PHE A 421 11.26 -23.35 0.97
CA PHE A 421 12.60 -22.79 1.19
C PHE A 421 13.52 -23.81 1.88
N LEU A 422 13.03 -24.50 2.91
CA LEU A 422 13.79 -25.55 3.61
C LEU A 422 14.05 -26.78 2.72
N SER A 423 13.07 -27.18 1.90
CA SER A 423 13.21 -28.29 0.95
C SER A 423 14.26 -28.02 -0.13
N PHE A 424 14.28 -26.80 -0.68
CA PHE A 424 15.31 -26.38 -1.64
C PHE A 424 16.70 -26.30 -1.00
N TYR A 425 16.80 -25.85 0.25
CA TYR A 425 18.07 -25.73 0.97
C TYR A 425 18.70 -27.10 1.27
N ASN A 426 17.92 -28.05 1.80
CA ASN A 426 18.45 -29.37 2.21
C ASN A 426 18.88 -30.25 1.01
N ASN A 427 18.21 -30.15 -0.13
CA ASN A 427 18.47 -31.04 -1.28
C ASN A 427 19.65 -30.59 -2.16
N TYR A 428 19.98 -29.29 -2.20
CA TYR A 428 21.08 -28.78 -3.03
C TYR A 428 22.44 -28.76 -2.33
N PHE A 429 22.47 -28.76 -0.99
CA PHE A 429 23.73 -28.61 -0.24
C PHE A 429 24.58 -29.89 -0.15
N HIS A 430 24.07 -31.05 -0.62
CA HIS A 430 24.84 -32.28 -0.58
C HIS A 430 25.82 -32.45 -1.76
N ASN A 431 25.70 -31.66 -2.84
CA ASN A 431 26.69 -31.60 -3.92
C ASN A 431 26.62 -30.26 -4.66
N ILE A 432 27.60 -29.39 -4.40
CA ILE A 432 27.93 -28.14 -5.10
C ILE A 432 26.91 -26.99 -4.91
N ILE A 433 27.42 -25.85 -4.42
CA ILE A 433 26.72 -24.56 -4.35
C ILE A 433 26.37 -24.12 -5.78
N SER A 434 25.16 -24.44 -6.24
CA SER A 434 24.64 -23.88 -7.48
C SER A 434 24.10 -22.47 -7.24
N ILE A 435 24.60 -21.49 -7.99
CA ILE A 435 24.11 -20.10 -8.05
C ILE A 435 22.59 -20.04 -8.28
N THR A 436 22.00 -21.06 -8.91
CA THR A 436 20.54 -21.17 -9.14
C THR A 436 19.74 -21.40 -7.86
N ALA A 437 20.26 -22.15 -6.87
CA ALA A 437 19.58 -22.39 -5.60
C ALA A 437 19.56 -21.12 -4.72
N LEU A 438 20.66 -20.36 -4.73
CA LEU A 438 20.75 -19.06 -4.06
C LEU A 438 19.77 -18.05 -4.68
N GLY A 439 19.67 -18.03 -6.02
CA GLY A 439 18.73 -17.18 -6.74
C GLY A 439 17.25 -17.50 -6.45
N MET A 440 16.90 -18.78 -6.37
CA MET A 440 15.53 -19.20 -6.01
C MET A 440 15.17 -18.90 -4.55
N GLY A 441 16.10 -19.10 -3.61
CA GLY A 441 15.90 -18.76 -2.20
C GLY A 441 15.75 -17.24 -1.97
N VAL A 442 16.56 -16.42 -2.65
CA VAL A 442 16.43 -14.95 -2.62
C VAL A 442 15.11 -14.51 -3.28
N GLY A 443 14.72 -15.12 -4.40
CA GLY A 443 13.44 -14.86 -5.06
C GLY A 443 12.23 -15.21 -4.17
N GLN A 444 12.28 -16.33 -3.46
CA GLN A 444 11.26 -16.74 -2.49
C GLN A 444 11.21 -15.82 -1.27
N GLY A 445 12.36 -15.48 -0.69
CA GLY A 445 12.43 -14.53 0.43
C GLY A 445 11.89 -13.15 0.05
N LEU A 446 12.19 -12.67 -1.16
CA LEU A 446 11.63 -11.44 -1.71
C LEU A 446 10.11 -11.56 -1.94
N ALA A 447 9.62 -12.69 -2.48
CA ALA A 447 8.19 -12.91 -2.69
C ALA A 447 7.40 -12.97 -1.36
N ILE A 448 7.94 -13.65 -0.34
CA ILE A 448 7.39 -13.69 1.03
C ILE A 448 7.40 -12.28 1.63
N PHE A 449 8.50 -11.53 1.48
CA PHE A 449 8.62 -10.15 1.92
C PHE A 449 7.57 -9.25 1.25
N PHE A 450 7.38 -9.34 -0.07
CA PHE A 450 6.40 -8.51 -0.79
C PHE A 450 4.94 -8.90 -0.49
N THR A 451 4.64 -10.19 -0.30
CA THR A 451 3.28 -10.69 -0.04
C THR A 451 2.82 -10.51 1.41
N LEU A 452 3.74 -10.55 2.37
CA LEU A 452 3.44 -10.51 3.80
C LEU A 452 3.76 -9.18 4.50
N TYR A 453 4.36 -8.20 3.82
CA TYR A 453 4.67 -6.90 4.43
C TYR A 453 3.39 -6.21 4.94
N ASP A 454 3.26 -6.15 6.25
CA ASP A 454 2.25 -5.42 7.00
C ASP A 454 2.92 -4.75 8.21
N GLU A 455 2.29 -3.75 8.84
CA GLU A 455 2.80 -3.05 10.03
C GLU A 455 3.21 -4.02 11.16
N PHE A 456 2.61 -5.22 11.18
CA PHE A 456 2.94 -6.35 12.05
C PHE A 456 4.40 -6.84 11.98
N TRP A 457 5.08 -6.69 10.83
CA TRP A 457 6.37 -7.35 10.53
C TRP A 457 7.61 -6.45 10.71
N LYS A 458 7.46 -5.21 11.22
CA LYS A 458 8.61 -4.30 11.44
C LYS A 458 9.71 -4.92 12.31
N GLY A 459 9.38 -5.80 13.25
CA GLY A 459 10.37 -6.53 14.08
C GLY A 459 10.95 -7.77 13.42
N THR A 460 10.18 -8.46 12.58
CA THR A 460 10.60 -9.71 11.96
C THR A 460 11.62 -9.53 10.85
N ILE A 461 11.60 -8.38 10.15
CA ILE A 461 12.63 -8.03 9.16
C ILE A 461 13.99 -7.97 9.84
N PHE A 462 14.07 -7.47 11.07
CA PHE A 462 15.31 -7.43 11.82
C PHE A 462 15.81 -8.83 12.18
N ILE A 463 14.91 -9.74 12.57
CA ILE A 463 15.25 -11.13 12.93
C ILE A 463 15.64 -11.93 11.69
N VAL A 464 14.91 -11.81 10.58
CA VAL A 464 15.22 -12.49 9.33
C VAL A 464 16.50 -11.93 8.70
N CYS A 465 16.71 -10.61 8.72
CA CYS A 465 17.98 -10.01 8.30
C CYS A 465 19.13 -10.38 9.25
N PHE A 466 18.91 -10.50 10.56
CA PHE A 466 19.91 -10.95 11.52
C PHE A 466 20.25 -12.43 11.33
N CYS A 467 19.27 -13.29 11.04
CA CYS A 467 19.49 -14.69 10.69
C CYS A 467 20.22 -14.84 9.35
N LEU A 468 19.84 -14.06 8.34
CA LEU A 468 20.55 -14.03 7.04
C LEU A 468 21.97 -13.46 7.16
N PHE A 469 22.17 -12.46 8.01
CA PHE A 469 23.47 -11.86 8.30
C PHE A 469 24.37 -12.80 9.12
N ALA A 470 23.83 -13.49 10.12
CA ALA A 470 24.53 -14.51 10.88
C ALA A 470 24.98 -15.69 9.99
N SER A 471 24.17 -16.05 8.99
CA SER A 471 24.56 -17.02 7.95
C SER A 471 25.63 -16.48 7.00
N PHE A 472 25.74 -15.16 6.81
CA PHE A 472 26.72 -14.53 5.92
C PHE A 472 28.07 -14.26 6.60
N VAL A 473 28.08 -14.01 7.92
CA VAL A 473 29.31 -13.72 8.68
C VAL A 473 30.23 -14.94 8.81
N TYR A 474 29.74 -16.15 8.59
CA TYR A 474 30.51 -17.39 8.72
C TYR A 474 31.14 -17.89 7.41
N THR A 475 31.26 -17.05 6.37
CA THR A 475 32.08 -17.35 5.17
C THR A 475 33.49 -16.76 5.24
N SER A 476 33.90 -16.20 6.38
CA SER A 476 35.21 -15.54 6.50
C SER A 476 36.24 -16.22 7.40
N ASN A 477 36.02 -17.44 7.88
CA ASN A 477 37.11 -18.26 8.44
C ASN A 477 36.74 -19.73 8.39
N GLY A 478 37.38 -20.47 7.50
CA GLY A 478 37.15 -21.90 7.32
C GLY A 478 37.52 -22.67 8.58
N PHE A 479 36.52 -23.26 9.24
CA PHE A 479 36.63 -24.54 9.93
C PHE A 479 35.21 -25.11 10.08
N PHE A 480 35.00 -26.28 9.47
CA PHE A 480 33.75 -27.05 9.60
C PHE A 480 33.68 -27.64 11.01
N THR A 481 32.77 -27.13 11.84
CA THR A 481 32.17 -27.92 12.93
C THR A 481 30.67 -27.78 12.84
N SER A 482 30.01 -28.94 12.73
CA SER A 482 28.58 -29.17 12.56
C SER A 482 27.69 -28.16 13.29
N ILE A 483 26.98 -27.34 12.52
CA ILE A 483 25.83 -26.58 13.04
C ILE A 483 24.74 -27.59 13.38
N ASP A 484 24.41 -27.69 14.66
CA ASP A 484 23.33 -28.54 15.14
C ASP A 484 21.99 -27.92 14.73
N LEU A 485 21.45 -28.44 13.61
CA LEU A 485 20.24 -27.98 12.91
C LEU A 485 18.98 -27.98 13.82
N SER A 486 19.06 -28.69 14.94
CA SER A 486 18.06 -28.76 16.01
C SER A 486 17.71 -27.38 16.60
N TYR A 487 18.68 -26.47 16.75
CA TYR A 487 18.44 -25.13 17.30
C TYR A 487 17.69 -24.21 16.33
N PHE A 488 17.91 -24.36 15.02
CA PHE A 488 17.24 -23.56 13.98
C PHE A 488 15.75 -23.94 13.85
N VAL A 489 15.46 -25.24 13.91
CA VAL A 489 14.09 -25.77 13.93
C VAL A 489 13.37 -25.42 15.23
N ALA A 490 14.06 -25.49 16.37
CA ALA A 490 13.51 -25.06 17.66
C ALA A 490 13.20 -23.56 17.69
N LEU A 491 14.04 -22.70 17.09
CA LEU A 491 13.81 -21.26 17.02
C LEU A 491 12.65 -20.88 16.10
N ILE A 492 12.51 -21.52 14.93
CA ILE A 492 11.36 -21.33 14.03
C ILE A 492 10.08 -21.87 14.66
N GLY A 493 10.17 -23.03 15.34
CA GLY A 493 9.06 -23.62 16.10
C GLY A 493 8.59 -22.74 17.25
N CYS A 494 9.52 -22.24 18.09
CA CYS A 494 9.23 -21.29 19.16
C CYS A 494 8.69 -19.96 18.61
N TRP A 495 9.20 -19.49 17.47
CA TRP A 495 8.74 -18.26 16.85
C TRP A 495 7.33 -18.39 16.24
N LEU A 496 7.02 -19.52 15.60
CA LEU A 496 5.68 -19.87 15.15
C LEU A 496 4.72 -20.01 16.35
N PHE A 497 5.15 -20.67 17.41
CA PHE A 497 4.35 -20.85 18.63
C PHE A 497 4.07 -19.52 19.34
N LEU A 498 5.07 -18.63 19.46
CA LEU A 498 4.91 -17.28 20.02
C LEU A 498 4.04 -16.38 19.13
N SER A 499 4.15 -16.52 17.80
CA SER A 499 3.31 -15.77 16.86
C SER A 499 1.85 -16.24 16.87
N LEU A 500 1.61 -17.56 16.97
CA LEU A 500 0.29 -18.14 17.20
C LEU A 500 -0.27 -17.73 18.57
N GLY A 501 0.53 -17.80 19.63
CA GLY A 501 0.15 -17.38 20.97
C GLY A 501 -0.24 -15.90 21.02
N ARG A 502 0.52 -15.02 20.36
CA ARG A 502 0.23 -13.59 20.31
C ARG A 502 -1.00 -13.25 19.44
N LEU A 503 -1.23 -14.00 18.36
CA LEU A 503 -2.44 -13.92 17.55
C LEU A 503 -3.69 -14.37 18.35
N CYS A 504 -3.56 -15.42 19.15
CA CYS A 504 -4.60 -15.90 20.06
C CYS A 504 -4.87 -14.87 21.17
N ILE A 505 -3.84 -14.31 21.81
CA ILE A 505 -3.98 -13.29 22.86
C ILE A 505 -4.63 -12.01 22.32
N MET A 506 -4.20 -11.52 21.15
CA MET A 506 -4.81 -10.34 20.52
C MET A 506 -6.29 -10.57 20.18
N ARG A 507 -6.66 -11.77 19.73
CA ARG A 507 -8.05 -12.12 19.44
C ARG A 507 -8.88 -12.32 20.70
N CYS A 508 -8.33 -12.89 21.76
CA CYS A 508 -8.99 -12.94 23.08
C CYS A 508 -9.21 -11.53 23.65
N SER A 509 -8.24 -10.62 23.52
CA SER A 509 -8.40 -9.23 23.97
C SER A 509 -9.43 -8.43 23.17
N GLN A 510 -9.71 -8.82 21.92
CA GLN A 510 -10.78 -8.22 21.11
C GLN A 510 -12.18 -8.73 21.50
N PHE A 511 -12.29 -9.96 22.04
CA PHE A 511 -13.54 -10.49 22.58
C PHE A 511 -13.85 -9.97 24.00
N CYS A 512 -12.82 -9.68 24.81
CA CYS A 512 -13.01 -9.12 26.16
C CYS A 512 -13.32 -7.60 26.19
N ASN A 513 -13.13 -6.87 25.08
CA ASN A 513 -13.36 -5.43 25.00
C ASN A 513 -14.60 -5.04 24.16
N ALA A 514 -15.50 -5.99 23.86
CA ALA A 514 -16.81 -5.65 23.33
C ALA A 514 -17.68 -5.13 24.50
N PRO A 515 -18.22 -3.90 24.45
CA PRO A 515 -19.18 -3.46 25.45
C PRO A 515 -20.46 -4.31 25.30
N LEU A 516 -20.98 -4.80 26.44
CA LEU A 516 -22.26 -5.50 26.57
C LEU A 516 -23.42 -4.67 26.04
#